data_AF-A0A7C0YF11-F1
#
_entry.id   AF-A0A7C0YF11-F1
#
_cell.length_a   1.000
_cell.length_b   1.000
_cell.length_c   1.000
_cell.angle_alpha   90.00
_cell.angle_beta   90.00
_cell.angle_gamma   90.00
#
_symmetry.space_group_name_H-M   'P 1'
#
loop_
_entity.id
_entity.type
_entity.pdbx_description
1 polymer ?
#
loop_
_entity_poly.entity_id
_entity_poly.type
_entity_poly.pdbx_seq_one_letter_code
_entity_poly.pdbx_strand_id
1 'polypeptide(L)'
;LDSVANKLLGERKMSVKHSEIEKLWNGDSRGLEKLVNYCLKDSILAMNLVLKLNLLDKYIALSKVSGTLLQDTLSGGETSRIENFLLQEFNKEGFVFPCKPEQVEVEKRERVRKTELKGGFVLEPKKGLHNNVIVLDFKSMYPSIIRTYNICPTTLIKNTDVKNAIETPSGARFVPRDVREGIIPKILEKLMKERQIAKKKLAKETDPIKKRVYFSKQWALKIMANAFYGYLGYARARIYDLSIANAVTSLGREIIQKTKAIIEREYGYTVVYGDTDSVMVKVQEEDMDKIREIGNRLSREITERLPGVMELEFEKVFKRFLPLTKKRYAAWKFEPKDDGWRESIEMKGIETVRRDWCELVGDTMKNIIDIILKKNDVKGAMKYFNEIVKKLVRGDIDIQKLVITKTMTKTPKTYAGMQPHIELVKKIQARNPGEAPGIGDRVGYVIIKGLGLLSKRAEDPNYVIEKGLEIDSRYYIDNQLLPPLERIFGALNISKSELLGNGKQMGIFEVIMREDDKGKRPERVLITDVNGFICERCNRFYQRVPLIGRCECGGSILFSTPAGAVEEVVVNS
;
A
#
# COMPACT_ATOMS: atom_id res chain seq x y z
N LEU A 1 8.61 11.27 12.38
CA LEU A 1 9.65 12.14 11.79
C LEU A 1 10.75 11.32 11.09
N ASP A 2 11.44 10.40 11.77
CA ASP A 2 12.59 9.64 11.20
C ASP A 2 12.33 9.00 9.82
N SER A 3 11.34 8.11 9.72
CA SER A 3 10.98 7.47 8.45
C SER A 3 10.65 8.48 7.33
N VAL A 4 10.01 9.62 7.68
CA VAL A 4 9.63 10.66 6.72
C VAL A 4 10.85 11.44 6.25
N ALA A 5 11.74 11.83 7.17
CA ALA A 5 12.98 12.52 6.86
C ALA A 5 13.91 11.64 6.00
N ASN A 6 14.05 10.36 6.34
CA ASN A 6 14.88 9.44 5.58
C ASN A 6 14.36 9.28 4.15
N LYS A 7 13.03 9.20 3.99
CA LYS A 7 12.41 9.00 2.67
C LYS A 7 12.41 10.26 1.80
N LEU A 8 12.20 11.44 2.38
CA LEU A 8 12.00 12.69 1.63
C LEU A 8 13.25 13.58 1.56
N LEU A 9 14.14 13.47 2.55
CA LEU A 9 15.35 14.27 2.67
C LEU A 9 16.64 13.44 2.56
N GLY A 10 16.58 12.12 2.77
CA GLY A 10 17.76 11.27 2.90
C GLY A 10 18.48 11.41 4.25
N GLU A 11 17.85 12.05 5.24
CA GLU A 11 18.41 12.30 6.56
C GLU A 11 17.68 11.48 7.64
N ARG A 12 18.39 10.99 8.66
CA ARG A 12 17.79 10.27 9.80
C ARG A 12 17.79 11.12 11.07
N LYS A 13 16.91 10.78 12.02
CA LYS A 13 16.93 11.32 13.39
C LYS A 13 18.13 10.77 14.15
N MET A 14 18.52 11.48 15.20
CA MET A 14 19.34 10.89 16.27
C MET A 14 18.47 9.94 17.11
N SER A 15 19.06 8.84 17.57
CA SER A 15 18.35 7.84 18.38
C SER A 15 18.41 8.19 19.87
N VAL A 16 17.27 8.54 20.44
CA VAL A 16 17.03 8.71 21.89
C VAL A 16 15.66 8.10 22.19
N LYS A 17 15.59 7.16 23.15
CA LYS A 17 14.31 6.57 23.59
C LYS A 17 13.58 7.54 24.52
N HIS A 18 12.25 7.47 24.59
CA HIS A 18 11.49 8.36 25.49
C HIS A 18 11.92 8.16 26.95
N SER A 19 12.11 6.91 27.37
CA SER A 19 12.56 6.54 28.72
C SER A 19 13.99 6.99 29.05
N GLU A 20 14.81 7.32 28.05
CA GLU A 20 16.17 7.84 28.26
C GLU A 20 16.18 9.35 28.53
N ILE A 21 15.11 10.09 28.16
CA ILE A 21 15.10 11.56 28.21
C ILE A 21 15.30 12.08 29.63
N GLU A 22 14.59 11.52 30.61
CA GLU A 22 14.71 11.94 32.01
C GLU A 22 16.12 11.66 32.56
N LYS A 23 16.70 10.51 32.21
CA LYS A 23 18.06 10.14 32.60
C LYS A 23 19.11 11.07 31.98
N LEU A 24 18.94 11.44 30.71
CA LEU A 24 19.83 12.37 30.01
C LEU A 24 19.70 13.80 30.55
N TRP A 25 18.49 14.20 30.96
CA TRP A 25 18.22 15.51 31.54
C TRP A 25 18.86 15.68 32.93
N ASN A 26 18.72 14.66 33.78
CA ASN A 26 19.29 14.65 35.14
C ASN A 26 20.76 14.16 35.17
N GLY A 27 21.33 13.85 34.00
CA GLY A 27 22.65 13.24 33.85
C GLY A 27 23.80 14.26 33.87
N ASP A 28 24.93 13.85 33.30
CA ASP A 28 26.11 14.69 33.15
C ASP A 28 26.02 15.64 31.94
N SER A 29 26.99 16.53 31.79
CA SER A 29 27.05 17.47 30.66
C SER A 29 27.02 16.78 29.29
N ARG A 30 27.55 15.56 29.17
CA ARG A 30 27.52 14.77 27.93
C ARG A 30 26.11 14.25 27.64
N GLY A 31 25.38 13.79 28.66
CA GLY A 31 23.97 13.41 28.56
C GLY A 31 23.10 14.57 28.09
N LEU A 32 23.31 15.75 28.68
CA LEU A 32 22.61 16.98 28.29
C LEU A 32 22.97 17.41 26.85
N GLU A 33 24.25 17.37 26.47
CA GLU A 33 24.69 17.68 25.10
C GLU A 33 24.05 16.73 24.07
N LYS A 34 23.97 15.43 24.36
CA LYS A 34 23.27 14.46 23.51
C LYS A 34 21.79 14.82 23.34
N LEU A 35 21.13 15.24 24.42
CA LEU A 35 19.72 15.66 24.39
C LEU A 35 19.53 16.97 23.60
N VAL A 36 20.41 17.95 23.77
CA VAL A 36 20.41 19.20 22.99
C VAL A 36 20.56 18.92 21.50
N ASN A 37 21.53 18.08 21.12
CA ASN A 37 21.76 17.70 19.73
C ASN A 37 20.58 16.93 19.13
N TYR A 38 19.95 16.04 19.92
CA TYR A 38 18.73 15.34 19.52
C TYR A 38 17.58 16.32 19.23
N CYS A 39 17.29 17.25 20.14
CA CYS A 39 16.26 18.27 19.98
C CYS A 39 16.54 19.23 18.80
N LEU A 40 17.80 19.64 18.64
CA LEU A 40 18.23 20.47 17.52
C LEU A 40 18.04 19.75 16.18
N LYS A 41 18.45 18.49 16.08
CA LYS A 41 18.26 17.69 14.85
C LYS A 41 16.78 17.55 14.50
N ASP A 42 15.92 17.30 15.49
CA ASP A 42 14.47 17.20 15.28
C ASP A 42 13.88 18.51 14.72
N SER A 43 14.32 19.64 15.26
CA SER A 43 13.88 20.98 14.83
C SER A 43 14.37 21.31 13.41
N ILE A 44 15.64 21.00 13.10
CA ILE A 44 16.21 21.18 11.76
C ILE A 44 15.50 20.28 10.74
N LEU A 45 15.23 19.03 11.08
CA LEU A 45 14.51 18.12 10.18
C LEU A 45 13.09 18.60 9.88
N ALA A 46 12.36 19.08 10.90
CA ALA A 46 11.04 19.65 10.72
C ALA A 46 11.07 20.88 9.78
N MET A 47 12.00 21.81 10.02
CA MET A 47 12.19 22.99 9.16
C MET A 47 12.57 22.61 7.73
N ASN A 48 13.52 21.68 7.57
CA ASN A 48 13.97 21.20 6.26
C ASN A 48 12.83 20.53 5.47
N LEU A 49 11.92 19.81 6.13
CA LEU A 49 10.74 19.25 5.45
C LEU A 49 9.85 20.36 4.88
N VAL A 50 9.62 21.44 5.63
CA VAL A 50 8.80 22.58 5.15
C VAL A 50 9.47 23.29 3.98
N LEU A 51 10.76 23.61 4.13
CA LEU A 51 11.52 24.41 3.16
C LEU A 51 11.89 23.62 1.91
N LYS A 52 12.50 22.43 2.03
CA LYS A 52 12.97 21.64 0.88
C LYS A 52 11.81 21.10 0.04
N LEU A 53 10.63 20.87 0.64
CA LEU A 53 9.43 20.43 -0.08
C LEU A 53 8.54 21.59 -0.56
N ASN A 54 8.91 22.84 -0.27
CA ASN A 54 8.14 24.05 -0.58
C ASN A 54 6.66 23.93 -0.13
N LEU A 55 6.44 23.49 1.11
CA LEU A 55 5.08 23.20 1.60
C LEU A 55 4.25 24.48 1.70
N LEU A 56 4.82 25.57 2.21
CA LEU A 56 4.13 26.86 2.33
C LEU A 56 3.65 27.37 0.96
N ASP A 57 4.51 27.35 -0.06
CA ASP A 57 4.15 27.77 -1.41
C ASP A 57 2.94 26.99 -1.96
N LYS A 58 2.93 25.67 -1.74
CA LYS A 58 1.85 24.78 -2.15
C LYS A 58 0.54 25.09 -1.43
N TYR A 59 0.56 25.27 -0.11
CA TYR A 59 -0.65 25.54 0.66
C TYR A 59 -1.17 26.97 0.45
N ILE A 60 -0.29 27.95 0.24
CA ILE A 60 -0.70 29.31 -0.17
C ILE A 60 -1.35 29.27 -1.55
N ALA A 61 -0.76 28.56 -2.51
CA ALA A 61 -1.36 28.40 -3.83
C ALA A 61 -2.72 27.70 -3.75
N LEU A 62 -2.85 26.66 -2.92
CA LEU A 62 -4.10 25.94 -2.71
C LEU A 62 -5.18 26.85 -2.10
N SER A 63 -4.85 27.58 -1.04
CA SER A 63 -5.70 28.60 -0.41
C SER A 63 -6.22 29.63 -1.42
N LYS A 64 -5.33 30.16 -2.27
CA LYS A 64 -5.70 31.11 -3.32
C LYS A 64 -6.64 30.53 -4.37
N VAL A 65 -6.46 29.26 -4.75
CA VAL A 65 -7.32 28.59 -5.74
C VAL A 65 -8.68 28.24 -5.15
N SER A 66 -8.74 27.74 -3.90
CA SER A 66 -10.00 27.37 -3.25
C SER A 66 -10.76 28.54 -2.64
N GLY A 67 -10.14 29.72 -2.52
CA GLY A 67 -10.74 30.87 -1.86
C GLY A 67 -10.90 30.69 -0.36
N THR A 68 -10.06 29.86 0.26
CA THR A 68 -10.09 29.56 1.70
C THR A 68 -8.92 30.21 2.42
N LEU A 69 -9.07 30.55 3.70
CA LEU A 69 -7.97 31.07 4.50
C LEU A 69 -6.85 30.03 4.60
N LEU A 70 -5.61 30.49 4.79
CA LEU A 70 -4.45 29.60 4.82
C LEU A 70 -4.53 28.61 6.00
N GLN A 71 -4.93 29.09 7.18
CA GLN A 71 -5.12 28.25 8.37
C GLN A 71 -6.16 27.14 8.13
N ASP A 72 -7.27 27.44 7.44
CA ASP A 72 -8.32 26.47 7.12
C ASP A 72 -7.87 25.49 6.03
N THR A 73 -6.96 25.92 5.16
CA THR A 73 -6.36 25.06 4.14
C THR A 73 -5.43 24.03 4.77
N LEU A 74 -4.71 24.41 5.84
CA LEU A 74 -3.79 23.55 6.59
C LEU A 74 -4.51 22.62 7.57
N SER A 75 -5.52 23.12 8.29
CA SER A 75 -6.27 22.36 9.29
C SER A 75 -7.46 21.58 8.70
N GLY A 76 -7.99 22.07 7.58
CA GLY A 76 -9.19 21.53 6.94
C GLY A 76 -8.92 20.44 5.89
N GLY A 77 -9.96 19.65 5.65
CA GLY A 77 -9.94 18.60 4.63
C GLY A 77 -10.05 19.12 3.20
N GLU A 78 -9.84 18.23 2.23
CA GLU A 78 -10.03 18.53 0.81
C GLU A 78 -11.47 18.98 0.48
N THR A 79 -12.44 18.43 1.20
CA THR A 79 -13.86 18.75 1.04
C THR A 79 -14.21 20.19 1.38
N SER A 80 -13.61 20.79 2.42
CA SER A 80 -13.92 22.18 2.80
C SER A 80 -13.43 23.17 1.74
N ARG A 81 -12.29 22.89 1.12
CA ARG A 81 -11.73 23.69 0.02
C ARG A 81 -12.62 23.69 -1.21
N ILE A 82 -13.11 22.52 -1.60
CA ILE A 82 -14.03 22.38 -2.73
C ILE A 82 -15.37 23.05 -2.43
N GLU A 83 -15.92 22.83 -1.22
CA GLU A 83 -17.22 23.38 -0.83
C GLU A 83 -17.19 24.91 -0.83
N ASN A 84 -16.14 25.54 -0.27
CA ASN A 84 -15.98 27.00 -0.31
C ASN A 84 -15.86 27.54 -1.73
N PHE A 85 -15.11 26.84 -2.59
CA PHE A 85 -14.98 27.23 -3.99
C PHE A 85 -16.33 27.09 -4.74
N LEU A 86 -17.06 25.99 -4.53
CA LEU A 86 -18.37 25.77 -5.13
C LEU A 86 -19.41 26.80 -4.66
N LEU A 87 -19.42 27.17 -3.38
CA LEU A 87 -20.29 28.21 -2.85
C LEU A 87 -20.11 29.52 -3.60
N GLN A 88 -18.86 29.93 -3.84
CA GLN A 88 -18.55 31.15 -4.59
C GLN A 88 -19.00 31.05 -6.06
N GLU A 89 -18.71 29.94 -6.73
CA GLU A 89 -19.02 29.78 -8.16
C GLU A 89 -20.53 29.60 -8.42
N PHE A 90 -21.26 28.89 -7.56
CA PHE A 90 -22.72 28.80 -7.67
C PHE A 90 -23.40 30.15 -7.39
N ASN A 91 -22.91 30.91 -6.40
CA ASN A 91 -23.44 32.24 -6.11
C ASN A 91 -23.24 33.21 -7.29
N LYS A 92 -22.11 33.14 -8.00
CA LYS A 92 -21.85 33.96 -9.21
C LYS A 92 -22.85 33.69 -10.34
N GLU A 93 -23.35 32.46 -10.43
CA GLU A 93 -24.34 32.05 -11.45
C GLU A 93 -25.79 32.22 -10.95
N GLY A 94 -26.00 32.87 -9.79
CA GLY A 94 -27.34 33.11 -9.22
C GLY A 94 -28.01 31.88 -8.61
N PHE A 95 -27.23 30.86 -8.21
CA PHE A 95 -27.76 29.65 -7.59
C PHE A 95 -27.68 29.68 -6.07
N VAL A 96 -28.77 29.25 -5.43
CA VAL A 96 -28.79 28.93 -4.00
C VAL A 96 -28.17 27.56 -3.78
N PHE A 97 -27.10 27.50 -2.99
CA PHE A 97 -26.43 26.26 -2.65
C PHE A 97 -27.14 25.54 -1.49
N PRO A 98 -27.36 24.22 -1.54
CA PRO A 98 -28.11 23.51 -0.49
C PRO A 98 -27.47 23.62 0.90
N CYS A 99 -28.28 23.45 1.95
CA CYS A 99 -27.81 23.30 3.32
C CYS A 99 -26.96 22.02 3.48
N LYS A 100 -26.13 21.98 4.53
CA LYS A 100 -25.45 20.72 4.90
C LYS A 100 -26.49 19.69 5.32
N PRO A 101 -26.30 18.41 4.96
CA PRO A 101 -27.19 17.35 5.40
C PRO A 101 -27.08 17.18 6.92
N GLU A 102 -28.20 16.84 7.56
CA GLU A 102 -28.20 16.38 8.93
C GLU A 102 -27.56 15.00 9.06
N GLN A 103 -27.16 14.63 10.28
CA GLN A 103 -26.47 13.37 10.54
C GLN A 103 -27.27 12.13 10.09
N VAL A 104 -28.60 12.16 10.25
CA VAL A 104 -29.50 11.08 9.80
C VAL A 104 -29.42 10.87 8.29
N GLU A 105 -29.40 11.96 7.52
CA GLU A 105 -29.29 11.90 6.06
C GLU A 105 -27.89 11.45 5.63
N VAL A 106 -26.84 11.87 6.33
CA VAL A 106 -25.47 11.36 6.08
C VAL A 106 -25.40 9.85 6.26
N GLU A 107 -25.98 9.30 7.33
CA GLU A 107 -25.98 7.87 7.59
C GLU A 107 -26.78 7.08 6.56
N LYS A 108 -27.90 7.63 6.09
CA LYS A 108 -28.66 7.06 4.96
C LYS A 108 -27.80 7.03 3.69
N ARG A 109 -27.19 8.16 3.32
CA ARG A 109 -26.31 8.27 2.15
C ARG A 109 -25.13 7.30 2.22
N GLU A 110 -24.46 7.17 3.36
CA GLU A 110 -23.36 6.22 3.53
C GLU A 110 -23.81 4.76 3.41
N ARG A 111 -25.00 4.42 3.91
CA ARG A 111 -25.57 3.06 3.74
C ARG A 111 -25.80 2.74 2.26
N VAL A 112 -26.51 3.62 1.55
CA VAL A 112 -26.79 3.47 0.11
C VAL A 112 -25.50 3.45 -0.71
N ARG A 113 -24.57 4.37 -0.42
CA ARG A 113 -23.28 4.46 -1.11
C ARG A 113 -22.46 3.18 -0.97
N LYS A 114 -22.45 2.52 0.19
CA LYS A 114 -21.71 1.25 0.38
C LYS A 114 -22.22 0.12 -0.49
N THR A 115 -23.52 0.09 -0.79
CA THR A 115 -24.14 -0.98 -1.58
C THR A 115 -24.20 -0.65 -3.07
N GLU A 116 -24.40 0.62 -3.42
CA GLU A 116 -24.75 1.04 -4.79
C GLU A 116 -23.65 1.81 -5.52
N LEU A 117 -22.65 2.37 -4.83
CA LEU A 117 -21.54 3.07 -5.50
C LEU A 117 -20.62 2.06 -6.17
N LYS A 118 -20.67 2.01 -7.51
CA LYS A 118 -19.73 1.21 -8.28
C LYS A 118 -18.47 2.03 -8.51
N GLY A 119 -17.36 1.64 -7.88
CA GLY A 119 -16.08 2.34 -7.96
C GLY A 119 -15.43 2.35 -9.35
N GLY A 120 -14.21 2.89 -9.41
CA GLY A 120 -13.38 2.91 -10.62
C GLY A 120 -13.16 1.49 -11.19
N PHE A 121 -13.08 1.40 -12.51
CA PHE A 121 -12.94 0.13 -13.21
C PHE A 121 -11.51 -0.36 -13.18
N VAL A 122 -11.32 -1.64 -12.85
CA VAL A 122 -10.02 -2.31 -12.93
C VAL A 122 -10.20 -3.54 -13.79
N LEU A 123 -9.48 -3.59 -14.91
CA LEU A 123 -9.43 -4.77 -15.77
C LEU A 123 -8.78 -5.92 -15.01
N GLU A 124 -9.29 -7.14 -15.22
CA GLU A 124 -8.64 -8.32 -14.65
C GLU A 124 -7.21 -8.42 -15.20
N PRO A 125 -6.19 -8.53 -14.33
CA PRO A 125 -4.83 -8.67 -14.77
C PRO A 125 -4.63 -10.01 -15.48
N LYS A 126 -4.04 -9.98 -16.67
CA LYS A 126 -3.49 -11.18 -17.29
C LYS A 126 -2.25 -11.57 -16.48
N LYS A 127 -2.36 -12.61 -15.66
CA LYS A 127 -1.23 -13.12 -14.84
C LYS A 127 -0.04 -13.52 -15.72
N GLY A 128 1.13 -13.63 -15.10
CA GLY A 128 2.40 -13.90 -15.75
C GLY A 128 3.28 -12.66 -15.91
N LEU A 129 4.54 -12.90 -16.27
CA LEU A 129 5.51 -11.84 -16.54
C LEU A 129 5.36 -11.36 -17.99
N HIS A 130 5.12 -10.07 -18.17
CA HIS A 130 4.96 -9.44 -19.48
C HIS A 130 6.14 -8.53 -19.81
N ASN A 131 6.73 -8.71 -20.98
CA ASN A 131 7.77 -7.81 -21.49
C ASN A 131 7.15 -6.68 -22.31
N ASN A 132 7.84 -5.54 -22.35
CA ASN A 132 7.56 -4.41 -23.25
C ASN A 132 6.09 -3.96 -23.21
N VAL A 133 5.67 -3.47 -22.05
CA VAL A 133 4.31 -3.01 -21.80
C VAL A 133 4.27 -1.49 -21.78
N ILE A 134 3.56 -0.90 -22.74
CA ILE A 134 3.29 0.53 -22.82
C ILE A 134 2.19 0.89 -21.81
N VAL A 135 2.39 1.98 -21.08
CA VAL A 135 1.36 2.55 -20.19
C VAL A 135 0.76 3.78 -20.85
N LEU A 136 -0.53 3.69 -21.18
CA LEU A 136 -1.32 4.82 -21.66
C LEU A 136 -2.26 5.29 -20.55
N ASP A 137 -2.22 6.57 -20.21
CA ASP A 137 -2.96 7.18 -19.09
C ASP A 137 -3.87 8.30 -19.58
N PHE A 138 -5.09 8.38 -19.04
CA PHE A 138 -6.05 9.43 -19.40
C PHE A 138 -5.76 10.72 -18.63
N LYS A 139 -5.57 11.82 -19.34
CA LYS A 139 -5.39 13.15 -18.74
C LYS A 139 -6.62 13.58 -17.96
N SER A 140 -6.53 13.51 -16.63
CA SER A 140 -7.59 13.94 -15.72
C SER A 140 -8.94 13.31 -16.10
N MET A 141 -8.96 11.98 -16.19
CA MET A 141 -10.10 11.20 -16.73
C MET A 141 -11.48 11.66 -16.20
N TYR A 142 -11.68 11.70 -14.88
CA TYR A 142 -12.98 12.08 -14.31
C TYR A 142 -13.37 13.54 -14.57
N PRO A 143 -12.48 14.55 -14.36
CA PRO A 143 -12.76 15.91 -14.83
C PRO A 143 -13.14 15.99 -16.32
N SER A 144 -12.45 15.24 -17.18
CA SER A 144 -12.70 15.24 -18.63
C SER A 144 -14.03 14.57 -18.98
N ILE A 145 -14.43 13.50 -18.27
CA ILE A 145 -15.76 12.87 -18.39
C ILE A 145 -16.85 13.85 -17.96
N ILE A 146 -16.68 14.49 -16.80
CA ILE A 146 -17.64 15.46 -16.27
C ILE A 146 -17.90 16.57 -17.28
N ARG A 147 -16.82 17.11 -17.87
CA ARG A 147 -16.92 18.10 -18.93
C ARG A 147 -17.62 17.53 -20.15
N THR A 148 -17.06 16.48 -20.76
CA THR A 148 -17.56 15.90 -22.03
C THR A 148 -19.06 15.63 -22.02
N TYR A 149 -19.57 15.03 -20.94
CA TYR A 149 -20.98 14.64 -20.81
C TYR A 149 -21.85 15.64 -20.04
N ASN A 150 -21.35 16.87 -19.83
CA ASN A 150 -22.07 17.95 -19.14
C ASN A 150 -22.65 17.56 -17.77
N ILE A 151 -21.89 16.77 -17.01
CA ILE A 151 -22.37 16.18 -15.75
C ILE A 151 -22.36 17.24 -14.65
N CYS A 152 -23.54 17.60 -14.16
CA CYS A 152 -23.69 18.58 -13.09
C CYS A 152 -25.03 18.40 -12.37
N PRO A 153 -25.14 18.71 -11.07
CA PRO A 153 -26.44 18.79 -10.41
C PRO A 153 -27.43 19.74 -11.11
N THR A 154 -26.93 20.82 -11.72
CA THR A 154 -27.78 21.80 -12.44
C THR A 154 -28.22 21.33 -13.82
N THR A 155 -27.71 20.20 -14.29
CA THR A 155 -28.06 19.59 -15.59
C THR A 155 -28.62 18.18 -15.41
N LEU A 156 -28.79 17.69 -14.18
CA LEU A 156 -29.36 16.37 -13.92
C LEU A 156 -30.88 16.37 -14.15
N ILE A 157 -31.37 15.45 -14.97
CA ILE A 157 -32.79 15.27 -15.26
C ILE A 157 -33.37 14.22 -14.30
N LYS A 158 -34.38 14.60 -13.51
CA LYS A 158 -35.08 13.68 -12.60
C LYS A 158 -36.42 13.22 -13.14
N ASN A 159 -37.34 14.15 -13.40
CA ASN A 159 -38.76 13.83 -13.66
C ASN A 159 -39.30 14.44 -14.97
N THR A 160 -38.45 15.05 -15.79
CA THR A 160 -38.87 15.70 -17.04
C THR A 160 -38.38 14.91 -18.24
N ASP A 161 -39.17 14.93 -19.31
CA ASP A 161 -38.71 14.44 -20.60
C ASP A 161 -38.01 15.58 -21.36
N VAL A 162 -36.75 15.36 -21.70
CA VAL A 162 -35.92 16.33 -22.40
C VAL A 162 -35.42 15.65 -23.66
N LYS A 163 -35.78 16.21 -24.82
CA LYS A 163 -35.29 15.72 -26.11
C LYS A 163 -33.77 15.74 -26.13
N ASN A 164 -33.17 14.69 -26.69
CA ASN A 164 -31.71 14.54 -26.85
C ASN A 164 -30.92 14.51 -25.52
N ALA A 165 -31.55 14.16 -24.40
CA ALA A 165 -30.86 13.99 -23.12
C ALA A 165 -29.63 13.06 -23.25
N ILE A 166 -28.54 13.44 -22.59
CA ILE A 166 -27.33 12.62 -22.49
C ILE A 166 -27.59 11.54 -21.45
N GLU A 167 -27.78 10.30 -21.90
CA GLU A 167 -27.97 9.15 -21.02
C GLU A 167 -26.65 8.41 -20.79
N THR A 168 -26.35 8.13 -19.53
CA THR A 168 -25.13 7.39 -19.14
C THR A 168 -25.43 5.90 -18.94
N PRO A 169 -24.42 5.02 -18.95
CA PRO A 169 -24.64 3.59 -18.72
C PRO A 169 -25.21 3.23 -17.34
N SER A 170 -25.22 4.17 -16.39
CA SER A 170 -25.89 4.00 -15.10
C SER A 170 -27.36 4.40 -15.11
N GLY A 171 -27.89 4.86 -16.24
CA GLY A 171 -29.25 5.37 -16.42
C GLY A 171 -29.46 6.83 -15.98
N ALA A 172 -28.38 7.54 -15.58
CA ALA A 172 -28.49 8.95 -15.24
C ALA A 172 -28.59 9.77 -16.53
N ARG A 173 -29.50 10.75 -16.55
CA ARG A 173 -29.76 11.59 -17.72
C ARG A 173 -29.38 13.04 -17.44
N PHE A 174 -28.68 13.67 -18.37
CA PHE A 174 -28.24 15.06 -18.27
C PHE A 174 -28.74 15.89 -19.45
N VAL A 175 -29.08 17.14 -19.17
CA VAL A 175 -29.46 18.12 -20.21
C VAL A 175 -28.24 18.40 -21.10
N PRO A 176 -28.38 18.44 -22.43
CA PRO A 176 -27.26 18.77 -23.31
C PRO A 176 -26.79 20.23 -23.15
N ARG A 177 -25.56 20.52 -23.58
CA ARG A 177 -24.89 21.81 -23.31
C ARG A 177 -25.55 23.01 -24.00
N ASP A 178 -26.15 22.80 -25.15
CA ASP A 178 -26.88 23.81 -25.94
C ASP A 178 -28.13 24.31 -25.22
N VAL A 179 -28.78 23.47 -24.42
CA VAL A 179 -29.89 23.87 -23.54
C VAL A 179 -29.35 24.52 -22.26
N ARG A 180 -28.38 23.87 -21.60
CA ARG A 180 -27.74 24.42 -20.40
C ARG A 180 -26.35 23.87 -20.18
N GLU A 181 -25.36 24.75 -20.13
CA GLU A 181 -24.03 24.38 -19.66
C GLU A 181 -23.98 24.28 -18.12
N GLY A 182 -23.55 23.13 -17.61
CA GLY A 182 -23.43 22.89 -16.18
C GLY A 182 -22.32 23.74 -15.53
N ILE A 183 -22.56 24.18 -14.29
CA ILE A 183 -21.60 25.01 -13.55
C ILE A 183 -20.30 24.24 -13.28
N ILE A 184 -20.38 22.96 -12.89
CA ILE A 184 -19.19 22.15 -12.60
C ILE A 184 -18.31 21.94 -13.86
N PRO A 185 -18.86 21.57 -15.04
CA PRO A 185 -18.13 21.58 -16.29
C PRO A 185 -17.39 22.90 -16.59
N LYS A 186 -18.05 24.06 -16.45
CA LYS A 186 -17.44 25.39 -16.63
C LYS A 186 -16.26 25.61 -15.67
N ILE A 187 -16.46 25.28 -14.40
CA ILE A 187 -15.44 25.41 -13.36
C ILE A 187 -14.21 24.56 -13.70
N LEU A 188 -14.42 23.29 -14.05
CA LEU A 188 -13.33 22.37 -14.40
C LEU A 188 -12.58 22.86 -15.64
N GLU A 189 -13.28 23.37 -16.64
CA GLU A 189 -12.66 23.98 -17.82
C GLU A 189 -11.73 25.14 -17.46
N LYS A 190 -12.20 26.06 -16.62
CA LYS A 190 -11.40 27.18 -16.12
C LYS A 190 -10.16 26.70 -15.37
N LEU A 191 -10.32 25.77 -14.42
CA LEU A 191 -9.21 25.23 -13.64
C LEU A 191 -8.16 24.55 -14.53
N MET A 192 -8.59 23.75 -15.51
CA MET A 192 -7.69 23.07 -16.45
C MET A 192 -6.98 24.05 -17.38
N LYS A 193 -7.68 25.06 -17.91
CA LYS A 193 -7.09 26.12 -18.74
C LYS A 193 -6.03 26.90 -17.97
N GLU A 194 -6.34 27.32 -16.75
CA GLU A 194 -5.37 27.99 -15.88
C GLU A 194 -4.17 27.11 -15.54
N ARG A 195 -4.39 25.80 -15.33
CA ARG A 195 -3.32 24.85 -15.07
C ARG A 195 -2.39 24.73 -16.27
N GLN A 196 -2.94 24.68 -17.48
CA GLN A 196 -2.14 24.62 -18.70
C GLN A 196 -1.31 25.90 -18.91
N ILE A 197 -1.88 27.07 -18.61
CA ILE A 197 -1.14 28.34 -18.61
C ILE A 197 0.02 28.29 -17.60
N ALA A 198 -0.24 27.82 -16.36
CA ALA A 198 0.79 27.69 -15.34
C ALA A 198 1.91 26.71 -15.74
N LYS A 199 1.57 25.57 -16.36
CA LYS A 199 2.56 24.63 -16.91
C LYS A 199 3.42 25.27 -18.02
N LYS A 200 2.79 26.00 -18.95
CA LYS A 200 3.52 26.70 -20.02
C LYS A 200 4.48 27.76 -19.47
N LYS A 201 4.05 28.53 -18.46
CA LYS A 201 4.91 29.51 -17.77
C LYS A 201 6.05 28.82 -17.04
N LEU A 202 5.77 27.74 -16.30
CA LEU A 202 6.80 26.96 -15.60
C LEU A 202 7.89 26.43 -16.54
N ALA A 203 7.51 25.93 -17.72
CA ALA A 203 8.46 25.38 -18.69
C ALA A 203 9.42 26.42 -19.28
N LYS A 204 8.97 27.67 -19.43
CA LYS A 204 9.77 28.78 -20.00
C LYS A 204 10.53 29.60 -18.96
N GLU A 205 10.11 29.52 -17.70
CA GLU A 205 10.70 30.31 -16.62
C GLU A 205 12.12 29.81 -16.30
N THR A 206 13.02 30.71 -15.92
CA THR A 206 14.38 30.40 -15.48
C THR A 206 14.59 30.75 -14.02
N ASP A 207 13.92 31.78 -13.52
CA ASP A 207 13.97 32.24 -12.13
C ASP A 207 13.49 31.14 -11.17
N PRO A 208 14.34 30.65 -10.23
CA PRO A 208 13.98 29.60 -9.29
C PRO A 208 12.77 29.92 -8.40
N ILE A 209 12.58 31.18 -8.00
CA ILE A 209 11.47 31.61 -7.15
C ILE A 209 10.17 31.57 -7.96
N LYS A 210 10.17 32.14 -9.17
CA LYS A 210 8.98 32.10 -10.05
C LYS A 210 8.64 30.68 -10.48
N LYS A 211 9.63 29.82 -10.71
CA LYS A 211 9.42 28.38 -10.93
C LYS A 211 8.65 27.74 -9.78
N ARG A 212 9.03 28.00 -8.52
CA ARG A 212 8.31 27.48 -7.35
C ARG A 212 6.86 27.96 -7.31
N VAL A 213 6.62 29.23 -7.62
CA VAL A 213 5.27 29.80 -7.68
C VAL A 213 4.42 29.12 -8.76
N TYR A 214 4.92 29.01 -10.00
CA TYR A 214 4.16 28.37 -11.08
C TYR A 214 3.95 26.87 -10.84
N PHE A 215 4.95 26.18 -10.28
CA PHE A 215 4.82 24.78 -9.88
C PHE A 215 3.73 24.61 -8.81
N SER A 216 3.72 25.46 -7.79
CA SER A 216 2.72 25.41 -6.71
C SER A 216 1.32 25.74 -7.24
N LYS A 217 1.19 26.71 -8.17
CA LYS A 217 -0.09 27.03 -8.84
C LYS A 217 -0.60 25.85 -9.65
N GLN A 218 0.20 25.25 -10.53
CA GLN A 218 -0.27 24.11 -11.33
C GLN A 218 -0.61 22.89 -10.45
N TRP A 219 0.12 22.71 -9.34
CA TRP A 219 -0.12 21.64 -8.38
C TRP A 219 -1.47 21.86 -7.67
N ALA A 220 -1.72 23.05 -7.15
CA ALA A 220 -2.98 23.41 -6.49
C ALA A 220 -4.19 23.22 -7.43
N LEU A 221 -4.08 23.70 -8.68
CA LEU A 221 -5.12 23.53 -9.69
C LEU A 221 -5.38 22.04 -10.02
N LYS A 222 -4.33 21.20 -10.06
CA LYS A 222 -4.46 19.75 -10.26
C LYS A 222 -5.23 19.11 -9.10
N ILE A 223 -4.84 19.43 -7.86
CA ILE A 223 -5.49 18.90 -6.66
C ILE A 223 -6.96 19.28 -6.66
N MET A 224 -7.28 20.57 -6.83
CA MET A 224 -8.65 21.05 -6.85
C MET A 224 -9.50 20.39 -7.94
N ALA A 225 -8.99 20.27 -9.18
CA ALA A 225 -9.72 19.65 -10.27
C ALA A 225 -10.03 18.15 -10.02
N ASN A 226 -9.05 17.39 -9.53
CA ASN A 226 -9.23 15.96 -9.27
C ASN A 226 -10.19 15.69 -8.10
N ALA A 227 -10.35 16.65 -7.20
CA ALA A 227 -11.15 16.52 -6.00
C ALA A 227 -12.67 16.53 -6.27
N PHE A 228 -13.12 17.14 -7.37
CA PHE A 228 -14.55 17.30 -7.70
C PHE A 228 -15.32 15.99 -7.72
N TYR A 229 -14.78 14.95 -8.37
CA TYR A 229 -15.43 13.64 -8.41
C TYR A 229 -15.60 13.06 -7.00
N GLY A 230 -14.56 13.12 -6.16
CA GLY A 230 -14.61 12.64 -4.79
C GLY A 230 -15.68 13.36 -3.97
N TYR A 231 -15.84 14.67 -4.19
CA TYR A 231 -16.85 15.49 -3.52
C TYR A 231 -18.29 15.17 -3.95
N LEU A 232 -18.53 14.94 -5.25
CA LEU A 232 -19.87 14.58 -5.76
C LEU A 232 -20.41 13.28 -5.16
N GLY A 233 -19.52 12.33 -4.84
CA GLY A 233 -19.85 11.07 -4.16
C GLY A 233 -19.67 11.10 -2.64
N TYR A 234 -19.41 12.25 -2.02
CA TYR A 234 -19.20 12.37 -0.58
C TYR A 234 -20.52 12.58 0.16
N ALA A 235 -20.88 11.67 1.07
CA ALA A 235 -22.19 11.69 1.73
C ALA A 235 -22.52 13.00 2.46
N ARG A 236 -21.51 13.70 3.02
CA ARG A 236 -21.70 14.98 3.69
C ARG A 236 -21.69 16.19 2.76
N ALA A 237 -21.46 16.01 1.46
CA ALA A 237 -21.51 17.10 0.50
C ALA A 237 -22.93 17.67 0.38
N ARG A 238 -23.02 18.99 0.24
CA ARG A 238 -24.30 19.71 0.04
C ARG A 238 -24.99 19.33 -1.26
N ILE A 239 -24.21 19.07 -2.31
CA ILE A 239 -24.67 18.67 -3.65
C ILE A 239 -24.42 17.19 -3.94
N TYR A 240 -24.43 16.35 -2.91
CA TYR A 240 -24.33 14.90 -3.06
C TYR A 240 -25.46 14.37 -3.95
N ASP A 241 -25.09 13.63 -4.99
CA ASP A 241 -26.04 12.82 -5.76
C ASP A 241 -25.34 11.56 -6.25
N LEU A 242 -25.83 10.40 -5.81
CA LEU A 242 -25.21 9.11 -6.12
C LEU A 242 -25.30 8.77 -7.60
N SER A 243 -26.37 9.21 -8.28
CA SER A 243 -26.57 9.02 -9.71
C SER A 243 -25.46 9.70 -10.51
N ILE A 244 -25.02 10.89 -10.07
CA ILE A 244 -23.90 11.62 -10.66
C ILE A 244 -22.58 10.87 -10.45
N ALA A 245 -22.31 10.41 -9.23
CA ALA A 245 -21.09 9.66 -8.95
C ALA A 245 -21.02 8.36 -9.78
N ASN A 246 -22.13 7.63 -9.87
CA ASN A 246 -22.25 6.41 -10.67
C ASN A 246 -22.15 6.67 -12.18
N ALA A 247 -22.66 7.80 -12.66
CA ALA A 247 -22.54 8.20 -14.07
C ALA A 247 -21.08 8.42 -14.48
N VAL A 248 -20.30 9.13 -13.65
CA VAL A 248 -18.88 9.36 -13.91
C VAL A 248 -18.11 8.04 -13.93
N THR A 249 -18.33 7.15 -12.95
CA THR A 249 -17.62 5.87 -12.94
C THR A 249 -18.07 4.94 -14.05
N SER A 250 -19.36 4.93 -14.41
CA SER A 250 -19.89 4.06 -15.48
C SER A 250 -19.31 4.45 -16.84
N LEU A 251 -19.29 5.74 -17.16
CA LEU A 251 -18.65 6.26 -18.38
C LEU A 251 -17.14 5.96 -18.37
N GLY A 252 -16.48 6.07 -17.22
CA GLY A 252 -15.08 5.68 -17.08
C GLY A 252 -14.82 4.22 -17.47
N ARG A 253 -15.68 3.28 -17.02
CA ARG A 253 -15.52 1.86 -17.39
C ARG A 253 -15.75 1.64 -18.88
N GLU A 254 -16.79 2.27 -19.43
CA GLU A 254 -17.13 2.15 -20.85
C GLU A 254 -15.98 2.65 -21.72
N ILE A 255 -15.39 3.80 -21.38
CA ILE A 255 -14.26 4.37 -22.11
C ILE A 255 -13.05 3.43 -22.06
N ILE A 256 -12.70 2.87 -20.90
CA ILE A 256 -11.59 1.91 -20.81
C ILE A 256 -11.86 0.66 -21.64
N GLN A 257 -13.09 0.14 -21.63
CA GLN A 257 -13.47 -1.02 -22.42
C GLN A 257 -13.41 -0.74 -23.92
N LYS A 258 -13.87 0.44 -24.35
CA LYS A 258 -13.77 0.91 -25.74
C LYS A 258 -12.31 1.05 -26.17
N THR A 259 -11.47 1.71 -25.36
CA THR A 259 -10.04 1.85 -25.62
C THR A 259 -9.36 0.49 -25.72
N LYS A 260 -9.64 -0.43 -24.80
CA LYS A 260 -9.15 -1.81 -24.89
C LYS A 260 -9.58 -2.49 -26.19
N ALA A 261 -10.85 -2.39 -26.57
CA ALA A 261 -11.37 -3.03 -27.77
C ALA A 261 -10.71 -2.49 -29.05
N ILE A 262 -10.50 -1.17 -29.14
CA ILE A 262 -9.78 -0.55 -30.26
C ILE A 262 -8.36 -1.09 -30.34
N ILE A 263 -7.61 -1.10 -29.22
CA ILE A 263 -6.23 -1.59 -29.17
C ILE A 263 -6.14 -3.07 -29.57
N GLU A 264 -7.02 -3.92 -29.04
CA GLU A 264 -6.97 -5.36 -29.30
C GLU A 264 -7.45 -5.74 -30.71
N ARG A 265 -8.49 -5.07 -31.24
CA ARG A 265 -9.10 -5.46 -32.54
C ARG A 265 -8.41 -4.82 -33.74
N GLU A 266 -8.04 -3.55 -33.64
CA GLU A 266 -7.56 -2.79 -34.81
C GLU A 266 -6.04 -2.74 -34.90
N TYR A 267 -5.35 -2.72 -33.75
CA TYR A 267 -3.89 -2.65 -33.69
C TYR A 267 -3.24 -4.00 -33.40
N GLY A 268 -4.01 -5.03 -33.04
CA GLY A 268 -3.53 -6.38 -32.75
C GLY A 268 -2.66 -6.49 -31.49
N TYR A 269 -2.61 -5.46 -30.64
CA TYR A 269 -1.86 -5.49 -29.39
C TYR A 269 -2.68 -6.08 -28.25
N THR A 270 -2.01 -6.56 -27.20
CA THR A 270 -2.68 -7.19 -26.07
C THR A 270 -2.76 -6.24 -24.88
N VAL A 271 -3.96 -5.93 -24.40
CA VAL A 271 -4.12 -5.23 -23.11
C VAL A 271 -3.98 -6.25 -21.99
N VAL A 272 -2.93 -6.10 -21.16
CA VAL A 272 -2.59 -7.04 -20.08
C VAL A 272 -3.15 -6.60 -18.73
N TYR A 273 -3.41 -5.32 -18.55
CA TYR A 273 -3.99 -4.75 -17.33
C TYR A 273 -4.58 -3.36 -17.62
N GLY A 274 -5.38 -2.86 -16.69
CA GLY A 274 -5.86 -1.47 -16.69
C GLY A 274 -6.39 -1.11 -15.31
N ASP A 275 -6.02 0.06 -14.83
CA ASP A 275 -6.32 0.52 -13.47
C ASP A 275 -6.92 1.92 -13.51
N THR A 276 -8.24 1.99 -13.35
CA THR A 276 -9.05 3.20 -13.14
C THR A 276 -9.05 4.24 -14.27
N ASP A 277 -7.88 4.69 -14.70
CA ASP A 277 -7.59 5.74 -15.67
C ASP A 277 -6.39 5.42 -16.58
N SER A 278 -5.92 4.17 -16.56
CA SER A 278 -4.80 3.72 -17.40
C SER A 278 -5.04 2.36 -18.04
N VAL A 279 -4.42 2.13 -19.20
CA VAL A 279 -4.35 0.83 -19.88
C VAL A 279 -2.90 0.43 -20.14
N MET A 280 -2.60 -0.83 -19.87
CA MET A 280 -1.27 -1.42 -20.02
C MET A 280 -1.26 -2.35 -21.23
N VAL A 281 -0.53 -1.95 -22.27
CA VAL A 281 -0.56 -2.55 -23.61
C VAL A 281 0.76 -3.26 -23.88
N LYS A 282 0.73 -4.57 -23.99
CA LYS A 282 1.88 -5.38 -24.40
C LYS A 282 2.09 -5.27 -25.90
N VAL A 283 3.31 -4.92 -26.30
CA VAL A 283 3.73 -4.83 -27.71
C VAL A 283 4.82 -5.86 -28.03
N GLN A 284 4.91 -6.25 -29.29
CA GLN A 284 5.93 -7.17 -29.82
C GLN A 284 7.09 -6.39 -30.44
N GLU A 285 7.66 -5.45 -29.69
CA GLU A 285 8.81 -4.65 -30.09
C GLU A 285 9.81 -4.63 -28.92
N GLU A 286 11.10 -4.67 -29.21
CA GLU A 286 12.17 -4.69 -28.21
C GLU A 286 12.92 -3.36 -28.12
N ASP A 287 12.97 -2.62 -29.23
CA ASP A 287 13.59 -1.30 -29.33
C ASP A 287 12.78 -0.26 -28.56
N MET A 288 13.40 0.36 -27.55
CA MET A 288 12.73 1.32 -26.66
C MET A 288 12.26 2.58 -27.38
N ASP A 289 12.97 3.03 -28.42
CA ASP A 289 12.57 4.20 -29.19
C ASP A 289 11.37 3.89 -30.09
N LYS A 290 11.34 2.72 -30.72
CA LYS A 290 10.16 2.26 -31.47
C LYS A 290 8.96 2.01 -30.57
N ILE A 291 9.16 1.46 -29.36
CA ILE A 291 8.08 1.31 -28.36
C ILE A 291 7.50 2.68 -28.01
N ARG A 292 8.34 3.71 -27.83
CA ARG A 292 7.91 5.09 -27.58
C ARG A 292 7.13 5.65 -28.77
N GLU A 293 7.58 5.43 -30.00
CA GLU A 293 6.85 5.84 -31.21
C GLU A 293 5.48 5.16 -31.30
N ILE A 294 5.40 3.85 -31.04
CA ILE A 294 4.13 3.11 -30.97
C ILE A 294 3.22 3.71 -29.90
N GLY A 295 3.75 3.98 -28.70
CA GLY A 295 3.00 4.57 -27.59
C GLY A 295 2.40 5.92 -27.94
N ASN A 296 3.22 6.82 -28.51
CA ASN A 296 2.78 8.14 -28.95
C ASN A 296 1.78 8.09 -30.11
N ARG A 297 1.96 7.14 -31.04
CA ARG A 297 1.01 6.91 -32.14
C ARG A 297 -0.33 6.42 -31.61
N LEU A 298 -0.34 5.37 -30.79
CA LEU A 298 -1.55 4.83 -30.17
C LEU A 298 -2.28 5.90 -29.36
N SER A 299 -1.57 6.66 -28.53
CA SER A 299 -2.19 7.69 -27.68
C SER A 299 -2.88 8.77 -28.52
N ARG A 300 -2.25 9.22 -29.61
CA ARG A 300 -2.81 10.23 -30.53
C ARG A 300 -4.01 9.70 -31.31
N GLU A 301 -3.87 8.57 -32.01
CA GLU A 301 -4.93 8.01 -32.87
C GLU A 301 -6.15 7.57 -32.06
N ILE A 302 -5.95 7.03 -30.84
CA ILE A 302 -7.06 6.69 -29.96
C ILE A 302 -7.72 7.97 -29.43
N THR A 303 -6.95 9.00 -29.07
CA THR A 303 -7.49 10.30 -28.61
C THR A 303 -8.47 10.90 -29.62
N GLU A 304 -8.15 10.85 -30.92
CA GLU A 304 -9.01 11.35 -31.99
C GLU A 304 -10.38 10.65 -32.06
N ARG A 305 -10.50 9.46 -31.47
CA ARG A 305 -11.73 8.65 -31.44
C ARG A 305 -12.44 8.70 -30.08
N LEU A 306 -11.85 9.35 -29.08
CA LEU A 306 -12.45 9.52 -27.78
C LEU A 306 -13.49 10.66 -27.81
N PRO A 307 -14.53 10.58 -26.96
CA PRO A 307 -15.56 11.60 -26.93
C PRO A 307 -15.05 12.92 -26.33
N GLY A 308 -15.44 14.03 -26.94
CA GLY A 308 -15.29 15.39 -26.40
C GLY A 308 -13.84 15.79 -26.13
N VAL A 309 -13.53 16.05 -24.85
CA VAL A 309 -12.23 16.60 -24.41
C VAL A 309 -11.34 15.56 -23.73
N MET A 310 -11.67 14.28 -23.89
CA MET A 310 -10.90 13.17 -23.35
C MET A 310 -9.59 13.03 -24.13
N GLU A 311 -8.48 12.84 -23.41
CA GLU A 311 -7.16 12.71 -24.00
C GLU A 311 -6.40 11.57 -23.33
N LEU A 312 -5.77 10.74 -24.15
CA LEU A 312 -4.90 9.64 -23.75
C LEU A 312 -3.45 10.02 -24.02
N GLU A 313 -2.56 9.75 -23.06
CA GLU A 313 -1.13 10.04 -23.19
C GLU A 313 -0.28 8.79 -23.00
N PHE A 314 0.82 8.71 -23.75
CA PHE A 314 1.92 7.84 -23.41
C PHE A 314 2.64 8.36 -22.16
N GLU A 315 2.62 7.58 -21.07
CA GLU A 315 3.27 7.98 -19.82
C GLU A 315 4.69 7.37 -19.70
N LYS A 316 4.81 6.06 -19.94
CA LYS A 316 6.01 5.27 -19.63
C LYS A 316 5.96 3.88 -20.26
N VAL A 317 7.10 3.19 -20.20
CA VAL A 317 7.22 1.76 -20.56
C VAL A 317 7.54 0.95 -19.31
N PHE A 318 6.89 -0.19 -19.16
CA PHE A 318 7.34 -1.26 -18.28
C PHE A 318 8.09 -2.29 -19.13
N LYS A 319 9.43 -2.29 -19.06
CA LYS A 319 10.25 -3.28 -19.80
C LYS A 319 9.90 -4.69 -19.35
N ARG A 320 9.62 -4.86 -18.05
CA ARG A 320 8.95 -6.04 -17.48
C ARG A 320 7.86 -5.61 -16.51
N PHE A 321 6.73 -6.29 -16.60
CA PHE A 321 5.53 -6.01 -15.84
C PHE A 321 4.99 -7.30 -15.24
N LEU A 322 4.83 -7.31 -13.91
CA LEU A 322 4.26 -8.42 -13.15
C LEU A 322 2.98 -7.93 -12.45
N PRO A 323 1.81 -8.09 -13.08
CA PRO A 323 0.55 -7.85 -12.43
C PRO A 323 0.21 -9.01 -11.49
N LEU A 324 -0.16 -8.70 -10.25
CA LEU A 324 -0.49 -9.71 -9.23
C LEU A 324 -2.00 -9.89 -9.11
N THR A 325 -2.68 -8.82 -8.71
CA THR A 325 -4.13 -8.74 -8.52
C THR A 325 -4.58 -7.31 -8.80
N LYS A 326 -5.89 -7.04 -8.77
CA LYS A 326 -6.41 -5.67 -8.91
C LYS A 326 -5.70 -4.73 -7.94
N LYS A 327 -5.18 -3.62 -8.48
CA LYS A 327 -4.42 -2.57 -7.78
C LYS A 327 -3.10 -3.03 -7.15
N ARG A 328 -2.58 -4.19 -7.55
CA ARG A 328 -1.31 -4.74 -7.05
C ARG A 328 -0.42 -5.23 -8.18
N TYR A 329 0.73 -4.59 -8.38
CA TYR A 329 1.69 -4.98 -9.42
C TYR A 329 3.10 -4.49 -9.12
N ALA A 330 4.10 -5.14 -9.75
CA ALA A 330 5.48 -4.70 -9.78
C ALA A 330 5.93 -4.50 -11.24
N ALA A 331 6.76 -3.49 -11.50
CA ALA A 331 7.23 -3.19 -12.84
C ALA A 331 8.65 -2.61 -12.85
N TRP A 332 9.45 -3.01 -13.84
CA TRP A 332 10.69 -2.30 -14.18
C TRP A 332 10.34 -1.19 -15.16
N LYS A 333 10.26 0.01 -14.61
CA LYS A 333 9.72 1.20 -15.24
C LYS A 333 10.81 2.02 -15.91
N PHE A 334 10.52 2.48 -17.12
CA PHE A 334 11.30 3.42 -17.91
C PHE A 334 10.43 4.64 -18.22
N GLU A 335 10.80 5.79 -17.65
CA GLU A 335 10.13 7.07 -17.91
C GLU A 335 10.93 7.87 -18.94
N PRO A 336 10.28 8.43 -19.98
CA PRO A 336 10.97 9.25 -20.96
C PRO A 336 11.46 10.55 -20.31
N LYS A 337 12.68 10.96 -20.67
CA LYS A 337 13.30 12.24 -20.34
C LYS A 337 13.94 12.85 -21.59
N ASP A 338 14.26 14.14 -21.52
CA ASP A 338 14.86 14.89 -22.63
C ASP A 338 16.13 14.22 -23.17
N ASP A 339 16.94 13.60 -22.30
CA ASP A 339 18.22 12.94 -22.64
C ASP A 339 18.17 11.39 -22.56
N GLY A 340 16.99 10.76 -22.65
CA GLY A 340 16.86 9.29 -22.68
C GLY A 340 15.83 8.74 -21.71
N TRP A 341 16.17 7.64 -21.00
CA TRP A 341 15.23 6.93 -20.12
C TRP A 341 15.69 6.93 -18.68
N ARG A 342 14.76 7.25 -17.77
CA ARG A 342 14.96 7.05 -16.33
C ARG A 342 14.38 5.71 -15.91
N GLU A 343 15.26 4.79 -15.50
CA GLU A 343 14.82 3.52 -14.95
C GLU A 343 14.52 3.56 -13.44
N SER A 344 13.53 2.78 -13.00
CA SER A 344 13.25 2.52 -11.58
C SER A 344 12.35 1.29 -11.42
N ILE A 345 12.28 0.72 -10.21
CA ILE A 345 11.26 -0.27 -9.88
C ILE A 345 10.02 0.44 -9.33
N GLU A 346 8.87 0.18 -9.94
CA GLU A 346 7.57 0.62 -9.45
C GLU A 346 6.86 -0.56 -8.79
N MET A 347 6.38 -0.36 -7.56
CA MET A 347 5.57 -1.32 -6.83
C MET A 347 4.30 -0.61 -6.36
N LYS A 348 3.15 -0.98 -6.92
CA LYS A 348 1.84 -0.46 -6.50
C LYS A 348 1.09 -1.51 -5.72
N GLY A 349 0.59 -1.16 -4.53
CA GLY A 349 -0.22 -2.03 -3.69
C GLY A 349 0.48 -3.28 -3.13
N ILE A 350 1.80 -3.41 -3.34
CA ILE A 350 2.63 -4.46 -2.76
C ILE A 350 3.11 -4.00 -1.38
N GLU A 351 2.95 -4.84 -0.38
CA GLU A 351 3.22 -4.54 1.03
C GLU A 351 4.71 -4.53 1.40
N THR A 352 5.57 -3.93 0.58
CA THR A 352 7.01 -3.82 0.91
C THR A 352 7.30 -3.04 2.19
N VAL A 353 6.31 -2.28 2.69
CA VAL A 353 6.41 -1.50 3.94
C VAL A 353 5.16 -1.67 4.79
N ARG A 354 5.04 -2.84 5.43
CA ARG A 354 4.09 -3.06 6.52
C ARG A 354 4.78 -2.81 7.86
N ARG A 355 4.15 -2.02 8.73
CA ARG A 355 4.72 -1.65 10.04
C ARG A 355 4.89 -2.83 10.99
N ASP A 356 4.13 -3.90 10.74
CA ASP A 356 4.08 -5.12 11.51
C ASP A 356 4.91 -6.26 10.90
N TRP A 357 5.67 -5.99 9.84
CA TRP A 357 6.63 -6.92 9.25
C TRP A 357 8.05 -6.59 9.68
N CYS A 358 8.88 -7.62 9.82
CA CYS A 358 10.30 -7.43 10.07
C CYS A 358 11.03 -6.98 8.79
N GLU A 359 12.19 -6.35 8.97
CA GLU A 359 12.98 -5.79 7.87
C GLU A 359 13.39 -6.85 6.84
N LEU A 360 13.65 -8.08 7.29
CA LEU A 360 13.96 -9.21 6.42
C LEU A 360 12.93 -9.41 5.31
N VAL A 361 11.63 -9.20 5.58
CA VAL A 361 10.58 -9.38 4.58
C VAL A 361 10.70 -8.34 3.47
N GLY A 362 10.89 -7.07 3.84
CA GLY A 362 11.06 -5.98 2.89
C GLY A 362 12.29 -6.17 2.00
N ASP A 363 13.43 -6.52 2.60
CA ASP A 363 14.68 -6.82 1.89
C ASP A 363 14.51 -8.00 0.92
N THR A 364 13.92 -9.10 1.41
CA THR A 364 13.74 -10.33 0.63
C THR A 364 12.80 -10.09 -0.55
N MET A 365 11.67 -9.42 -0.33
CA MET A 365 10.73 -9.07 -1.41
C MET A 365 11.38 -8.18 -2.47
N LYS A 366 12.11 -7.14 -2.04
CA LYS A 366 12.78 -6.22 -2.96
C LYS A 366 13.80 -6.96 -3.84
N ASN A 367 14.65 -7.81 -3.23
CA ASN A 367 15.63 -8.59 -3.96
C ASN A 367 15.00 -9.60 -4.92
N ILE A 368 13.93 -10.29 -4.50
CA ILE A 368 13.18 -11.22 -5.37
C ILE A 368 12.58 -10.48 -6.57
N ILE A 369 11.95 -9.33 -6.33
CA ILE A 369 11.37 -8.49 -7.39
C ILE A 369 12.47 -8.00 -8.34
N ASP A 370 13.63 -7.57 -7.82
CA ASP A 370 14.77 -7.15 -8.64
C ASP A 370 15.30 -8.32 -9.50
N ILE A 371 15.42 -9.53 -8.95
CA ILE A 371 15.86 -10.70 -9.71
C ILE A 371 14.85 -11.03 -10.83
N ILE A 372 13.56 -11.06 -10.51
CA ILE A 372 12.49 -11.35 -11.49
C ILE A 372 12.46 -10.28 -12.58
N LEU A 373 12.45 -9.00 -12.20
CA LEU A 373 12.20 -7.90 -13.12
C LEU A 373 13.46 -7.40 -13.83
N LYS A 374 14.64 -7.38 -13.21
CA LYS A 374 15.86 -6.91 -13.89
C LYS A 374 16.64 -8.04 -14.53
N LYS A 375 16.74 -9.20 -13.87
CA LYS A 375 17.50 -10.35 -14.37
C LYS A 375 16.67 -11.33 -15.19
N ASN A 376 15.34 -11.23 -15.16
CA ASN A 376 14.43 -12.20 -15.80
C ASN A 376 14.63 -13.63 -15.29
N ASP A 377 14.99 -13.79 -14.02
CA ASP A 377 15.43 -15.07 -13.48
C ASP A 377 14.51 -15.56 -12.36
N VAL A 378 13.38 -16.14 -12.74
CA VAL A 378 12.40 -16.68 -11.78
C VAL A 378 12.99 -17.82 -10.95
N LYS A 379 13.84 -18.67 -11.56
CA LYS A 379 14.50 -19.79 -10.87
C LYS A 379 15.52 -19.27 -9.85
N GLY A 380 16.31 -18.26 -10.21
CA GLY A 380 17.23 -17.59 -9.29
C GLY A 380 16.51 -16.90 -8.15
N ALA A 381 15.31 -16.34 -8.39
CA ALA A 381 14.49 -15.77 -7.33
C ALA A 381 13.99 -16.84 -6.33
N MET A 382 13.58 -18.02 -6.83
CA MET A 382 13.25 -19.17 -5.97
C MET A 382 14.47 -19.67 -5.20
N LYS A 383 15.63 -19.78 -5.85
CA LYS A 383 16.88 -20.19 -5.20
C LYS A 383 17.25 -19.22 -4.07
N TYR A 384 17.17 -17.91 -4.33
CA TYR A 384 17.40 -16.88 -3.33
C TYR A 384 16.43 -16.98 -2.14
N PHE A 385 15.14 -17.21 -2.40
CA PHE A 385 14.17 -17.46 -1.33
C PHE A 385 14.58 -18.67 -0.47
N ASN A 386 14.92 -19.79 -1.10
CA ASN A 386 15.34 -20.99 -0.39
C ASN A 386 16.63 -20.79 0.41
N GLU A 387 17.58 -20.00 -0.09
CA GLU A 387 18.79 -19.62 0.65
C GLU A 387 18.46 -18.78 1.90
N ILE A 388 17.52 -17.83 1.80
CA ILE A 388 17.06 -17.06 2.96
C ILE A 388 16.37 -17.96 3.98
N VAL A 389 15.55 -18.91 3.54
CA VAL A 389 14.91 -19.90 4.42
C VAL A 389 15.97 -20.76 5.12
N LYS A 390 16.97 -21.28 4.40
CA LYS A 390 18.08 -22.06 4.98
C LYS A 390 18.86 -21.25 6.01
N LYS A 391 19.21 -19.99 5.72
CA LYS A 391 19.89 -19.09 6.68
C LYS A 391 19.03 -18.84 7.92
N LEU A 392 17.72 -18.63 7.75
CA LEU A 392 16.81 -18.40 8.86
C LEU A 392 16.66 -19.65 9.76
N VAL A 393 16.67 -20.84 9.17
CA VAL A 393 16.63 -22.13 9.92
C VAL A 393 17.94 -22.36 10.68
N ARG A 394 19.09 -22.02 10.08
CA ARG A 394 20.42 -22.13 10.72
C ARG A 394 20.70 -21.06 11.77
N GLY A 395 19.90 -20.00 11.83
CA GLY A 395 20.13 -18.87 12.73
C GLY A 395 21.16 -17.86 12.21
N ASP A 396 21.53 -17.93 10.92
CA ASP A 396 22.55 -17.08 10.29
C ASP A 396 22.04 -15.66 9.93
N ILE A 397 20.79 -15.34 10.26
CA ILE A 397 20.19 -14.03 10.00
C ILE A 397 20.33 -13.16 11.24
N ASP A 398 20.88 -11.96 11.05
CA ASP A 398 20.95 -10.93 12.08
C ASP A 398 19.56 -10.70 12.71
N ILE A 399 19.49 -10.88 14.03
CA ILE A 399 18.28 -10.72 14.83
C ILE A 399 17.65 -9.34 14.67
N GLN A 400 18.45 -8.30 14.38
CA GLN A 400 17.93 -6.95 14.14
C GLN A 400 17.00 -6.91 12.93
N LYS A 401 17.26 -7.73 11.91
CA LYS A 401 16.37 -7.86 10.73
C LYS A 401 15.07 -8.59 11.02
N LEU A 402 14.99 -9.29 12.16
CA LEU A 402 13.83 -10.05 12.60
C LEU A 402 12.94 -9.27 13.57
N VAL A 403 13.36 -8.08 13.98
CA VAL A 403 12.62 -7.24 14.93
C VAL A 403 11.31 -6.76 14.32
N ILE A 404 10.21 -6.99 15.03
CA ILE A 404 8.88 -6.47 14.73
C ILE A 404 8.60 -5.34 15.70
N THR A 405 8.19 -4.17 15.21
CA THR A 405 7.97 -2.99 16.05
C THR A 405 6.49 -2.63 16.16
N LYS A 406 5.99 -2.41 17.38
CA LYS A 406 4.66 -1.84 17.63
C LYS A 406 4.72 -0.68 18.62
N THR A 407 3.93 0.37 18.37
CA THR A 407 3.81 1.50 19.29
C THR A 407 2.86 1.16 20.42
N MET A 408 3.27 1.40 21.66
CA MET A 408 2.40 1.31 22.82
C MET A 408 1.57 2.60 22.93
N THR A 409 0.26 2.47 22.82
CA THR A 409 -0.71 3.58 22.82
C THR A 409 -1.52 3.69 24.12
N LYS A 410 -1.51 2.65 24.95
CA LYS A 410 -2.23 2.60 26.23
C LYS A 410 -1.40 1.86 27.28
N THR A 411 -1.84 1.85 28.53
CA THR A 411 -1.22 1.02 29.57
C THR A 411 -1.46 -0.47 29.31
N PRO A 412 -0.51 -1.38 29.66
CA PRO A 412 -0.67 -2.82 29.47
C PRO A 412 -1.98 -3.43 30.01
N LYS A 413 -2.52 -2.87 31.10
CA LYS A 413 -3.76 -3.34 31.75
C LYS A 413 -5.05 -2.99 30.99
N THR A 414 -5.02 -2.03 30.07
CA THR A 414 -6.21 -1.52 29.36
C THR A 414 -6.37 -2.06 27.94
N TYR A 415 -5.46 -2.92 27.49
CA TYR A 415 -5.58 -3.59 26.20
C TYR A 415 -6.54 -4.77 26.25
N ALA A 416 -7.46 -4.84 25.29
CA ALA A 416 -8.25 -6.04 25.05
C ALA A 416 -7.38 -7.12 24.38
N GLY A 417 -7.28 -8.28 25.01
CA GLY A 417 -6.54 -9.45 24.50
C GLY A 417 -5.02 -9.44 24.79
N MET A 418 -4.40 -10.62 24.71
CA MET A 418 -2.96 -10.80 24.92
C MET A 418 -2.20 -10.47 23.63
N GLN A 419 -1.57 -9.29 23.57
CA GLN A 419 -0.79 -8.86 22.40
C GLN A 419 0.73 -9.04 22.64
N PRO A 420 1.52 -9.44 21.62
CA PRO A 420 2.94 -9.76 21.79
C PRO A 420 3.79 -8.65 22.44
N HIS A 421 3.70 -7.43 21.92
CA HIS A 421 4.42 -6.27 22.47
C HIS A 421 4.00 -5.90 23.91
N ILE A 422 2.77 -6.21 24.33
CA ILE A 422 2.30 -5.93 25.69
C ILE A 422 2.81 -6.98 26.67
N GLU A 423 2.78 -8.26 26.27
CA GLU A 423 3.38 -9.33 27.07
C GLU A 423 4.89 -9.15 27.22
N LEU A 424 5.58 -8.66 26.18
CA LEU A 424 6.98 -8.29 26.31
C LEU A 424 7.19 -7.17 27.33
N VAL A 425 6.39 -6.10 27.29
CA VAL A 425 6.50 -5.00 28.28
C VAL A 425 6.32 -5.54 29.70
N LYS A 426 5.38 -6.46 29.94
CA LYS A 426 5.21 -7.10 31.26
C LYS A 426 6.45 -7.89 31.67
N LYS A 427 7.08 -8.64 30.75
CA LYS A 427 8.33 -9.36 31.01
C LYS A 427 9.48 -8.41 31.34
N ILE A 428 9.65 -7.34 30.57
CA ILE A 428 10.69 -6.32 30.83
C ILE A 428 10.43 -5.67 32.19
N GLN A 429 9.19 -5.28 32.49
CA GLN A 429 8.83 -4.68 33.77
C GLN A 429 9.11 -5.62 34.96
N ALA A 430 8.87 -6.92 34.82
CA ALA A 430 9.18 -7.90 35.84
C ALA A 430 10.69 -8.13 36.04
N ARG A 431 11.49 -7.99 34.97
CA ARG A 431 12.95 -8.17 35.01
C ARG A 431 13.68 -6.91 35.47
N ASN A 432 13.32 -5.77 34.90
CA ASN A 432 13.94 -4.48 35.15
C ASN A 432 12.89 -3.34 35.00
N PRO A 433 12.19 -2.97 36.09
CA PRO A 433 11.15 -1.95 36.06
C PRO A 433 11.60 -0.60 35.49
N GLY A 434 12.87 -0.22 35.69
CA GLY A 434 13.43 1.07 35.25
C GLY A 434 13.79 1.18 33.76
N GLU A 435 13.61 0.09 33.00
CA GLU A 435 13.86 0.03 31.54
C GLU A 435 12.59 -0.33 30.75
N ALA A 436 11.47 -0.53 31.43
CA ALA A 436 10.21 -0.86 30.79
C ALA A 436 9.74 0.28 29.87
N PRO A 437 9.35 -0.02 28.62
CA PRO A 437 8.82 0.99 27.69
C PRO A 437 7.57 1.69 28.25
N GLY A 438 7.48 3.01 28.03
CA GLY A 438 6.37 3.87 28.44
C GLY A 438 5.33 4.10 27.35
N ILE A 439 4.21 4.76 27.69
CA ILE A 439 3.18 5.08 26.70
C ILE A 439 3.77 6.03 25.65
N GLY A 440 3.59 5.70 24.36
CA GLY A 440 4.19 6.42 23.24
C GLY A 440 5.46 5.75 22.69
N ASP A 441 6.10 4.87 23.46
CA ASP A 441 7.29 4.16 23.01
C ASP A 441 6.99 3.13 21.91
N ARG A 442 8.02 2.88 21.09
CA ARG A 442 8.04 1.79 20.12
C ARG A 442 8.72 0.58 20.75
N VAL A 443 7.95 -0.49 20.89
CA VAL A 443 8.42 -1.77 21.44
C VAL A 443 8.81 -2.66 20.26
N GLY A 444 10.11 -2.92 20.14
CA GLY A 444 10.67 -3.92 19.23
C GLY A 444 10.70 -5.28 19.92
N TYR A 445 10.29 -6.34 19.23
CA TYR A 445 10.33 -7.70 19.74
C TYR A 445 10.63 -8.71 18.64
N VAL A 446 11.16 -9.85 19.03
CA VAL A 446 11.29 -11.04 18.18
C VAL A 446 10.42 -12.17 18.73
N ILE A 447 10.13 -13.18 17.90
CA ILE A 447 9.40 -14.37 18.33
C ILE A 447 10.39 -15.51 18.55
N ILE A 448 10.50 -15.96 19.80
CA ILE A 448 11.34 -17.10 20.18
C ILE A 448 10.60 -18.42 20.00
N LYS A 449 11.36 -19.49 19.82
CA LYS A 449 10.87 -20.87 19.77
C LYS A 449 10.29 -21.26 21.13
N GLY A 450 9.15 -21.92 21.12
CA GLY A 450 8.49 -22.38 22.34
C GLY A 450 7.03 -22.74 22.12
N LEU A 451 6.46 -23.40 23.13
CA LEU A 451 5.05 -23.79 23.17
C LEU A 451 4.19 -22.66 23.75
N GLY A 452 2.91 -22.62 23.37
CA GLY A 452 1.93 -21.67 23.87
C GLY A 452 1.61 -20.53 22.90
N LEU A 453 0.87 -19.53 23.40
CA LEU A 453 0.35 -18.42 22.59
C LEU A 453 1.49 -17.59 22.00
N LEU A 454 1.35 -17.20 20.72
CA LEU A 454 2.31 -16.33 20.01
C LEU A 454 2.70 -15.08 20.81
N SER A 455 1.73 -14.48 21.52
CA SER A 455 1.95 -13.30 22.35
C SER A 455 2.93 -13.52 23.50
N LYS A 456 2.94 -14.71 24.12
CA LYS A 456 3.86 -15.05 25.22
C LYS A 456 5.28 -15.36 24.73
N ARG A 457 5.43 -15.67 23.44
CA ARG A 457 6.70 -15.97 22.79
C ARG A 457 7.40 -14.73 22.23
N ALA A 458 6.83 -13.54 22.43
CA ALA A 458 7.55 -12.30 22.15
C ALA A 458 8.65 -12.07 23.19
N GLU A 459 9.83 -11.70 22.71
CA GLU A 459 10.99 -11.45 23.56
C GLU A 459 11.80 -10.24 23.07
N ASP A 460 12.50 -9.59 24.01
CA ASP A 460 13.40 -8.49 23.71
C ASP A 460 14.63 -8.99 22.93
N PRO A 461 15.01 -8.36 21.81
CA PRO A 461 16.14 -8.84 20.99
C PRO A 461 17.47 -8.91 21.76
N ASN A 462 17.73 -7.96 22.66
CA ASN A 462 18.98 -7.98 23.44
C ASN A 462 18.95 -9.13 24.45
N TYR A 463 17.81 -9.34 25.11
CA TYR A 463 17.65 -10.47 26.02
C TYR A 463 17.81 -11.83 25.31
N VAL A 464 17.34 -11.95 24.08
CA VAL A 464 17.54 -13.16 23.25
C VAL A 464 19.02 -13.39 22.97
N ILE A 465 19.77 -12.34 22.64
CA ILE A 465 21.23 -12.43 22.43
C ILE A 465 21.95 -12.82 23.72
N GLU A 466 21.66 -12.12 24.83
CA GLU A 466 22.30 -12.35 26.13
C GLU A 466 22.07 -13.77 26.69
N LYS A 467 20.89 -14.33 26.46
CA LYS A 467 20.50 -15.66 26.97
C LYS A 467 20.62 -16.78 25.93
N GLY A 468 21.04 -16.48 24.71
CA GLY A 468 21.16 -17.45 23.62
C GLY A 468 19.85 -18.17 23.30
N LEU A 469 18.71 -17.45 23.32
CA LEU A 469 17.41 -18.06 23.05
C LEU A 469 17.23 -18.32 21.55
N GLU A 470 16.67 -19.48 21.20
CA GLU A 470 16.39 -19.82 19.80
C GLU A 470 15.21 -19.02 19.23
N ILE A 471 15.37 -18.51 18.01
CA ILE A 471 14.30 -17.85 17.26
C ILE A 471 13.33 -18.88 16.66
N ASP A 472 12.04 -18.56 16.61
CA ASP A 472 11.05 -19.39 15.91
C ASP A 472 11.11 -19.14 14.40
N SER A 473 12.07 -19.76 13.71
CA SER A 473 12.24 -19.66 12.26
C SER A 473 10.95 -19.99 11.50
N ARG A 474 10.15 -20.95 11.99
CA ARG A 474 8.89 -21.36 11.37
C ARG A 474 7.87 -20.22 11.35
N TYR A 475 7.72 -19.50 12.47
CA TYR A 475 6.87 -18.31 12.51
C TYR A 475 7.28 -17.28 11.45
N TYR A 476 8.57 -16.99 11.32
CA TYR A 476 9.04 -16.03 10.32
C TYR A 476 8.85 -16.51 8.88
N ILE A 477 9.00 -17.81 8.61
CA ILE A 477 8.72 -18.36 7.28
C ILE A 477 7.21 -18.27 6.97
N ASP A 478 6.37 -18.84 7.84
CA ASP A 478 4.94 -19.03 7.58
C ASP A 478 4.13 -17.74 7.69
N ASN A 479 4.46 -16.87 8.64
CA ASN A 479 3.63 -15.70 8.97
C ASN A 479 4.21 -14.39 8.44
N GLN A 480 5.49 -14.33 8.10
CA GLN A 480 6.16 -13.11 7.66
C GLN A 480 6.57 -13.20 6.18
N LEU A 481 7.38 -14.20 5.81
CA LEU A 481 7.94 -14.31 4.46
C LEU A 481 6.96 -14.88 3.42
N LEU A 482 6.29 -16.00 3.70
CA LEU A 482 5.43 -16.67 2.73
C LEU A 482 4.21 -15.83 2.29
N PRO A 483 3.45 -15.15 3.18
CA PRO A 483 2.23 -14.46 2.76
C PRO A 483 2.39 -13.40 1.65
N PRO A 484 3.44 -12.54 1.64
CA PRO A 484 3.72 -11.69 0.49
C PRO A 484 4.28 -12.44 -0.72
N LEU A 485 5.17 -13.40 -0.51
CA LEU A 485 5.90 -14.07 -1.59
C LEU A 485 5.02 -15.04 -2.37
N GLU A 486 4.11 -15.75 -1.71
CA GLU A 486 3.09 -16.59 -2.36
C GLU A 486 2.27 -15.81 -3.37
N ARG A 487 2.02 -14.52 -3.13
CA ARG A 487 1.28 -13.67 -4.07
C ARG A 487 2.12 -13.29 -5.29
N ILE A 488 3.42 -13.05 -5.09
CA ILE A 488 4.37 -12.75 -6.17
C ILE A 488 4.57 -13.97 -7.05
N PHE A 489 4.92 -15.10 -6.44
CA PHE A 489 5.15 -16.37 -7.15
C PHE A 489 3.86 -16.96 -7.73
N GLY A 490 2.73 -16.82 -7.04
CA GLY A 490 1.42 -17.25 -7.55
C GLY A 490 0.97 -16.48 -8.81
N ALA A 491 1.42 -15.23 -8.99
CA ALA A 491 1.20 -14.48 -10.24
C ALA A 491 2.07 -15.00 -11.41
N LEU A 492 3.15 -15.72 -11.10
CA LEU A 492 3.99 -16.44 -12.06
C LEU A 492 3.56 -17.90 -12.23
N ASN A 493 2.39 -18.28 -11.71
CA ASN A 493 1.87 -19.65 -11.67
C ASN A 493 2.76 -20.64 -10.89
N ILE A 494 3.53 -20.15 -9.91
CA ILE A 494 4.32 -20.99 -9.02
C ILE A 494 3.53 -21.22 -7.73
N SER A 495 3.29 -22.49 -7.40
CA SER A 495 2.57 -22.87 -6.19
C SER A 495 3.44 -22.76 -4.93
N LYS A 496 2.80 -22.69 -3.76
CA LYS A 496 3.51 -22.75 -2.46
C LYS A 496 4.39 -24.00 -2.33
N SER A 497 3.89 -25.16 -2.79
CA SER A 497 4.62 -26.42 -2.78
C SER A 497 5.86 -26.41 -3.67
N GLU A 498 5.77 -25.79 -4.85
CA GLU A 498 6.93 -25.62 -5.74
C GLU A 498 7.95 -24.64 -5.17
N LEU A 499 7.49 -23.57 -4.52
CA LEU A 499 8.37 -22.59 -3.89
C LEU A 499 9.20 -23.22 -2.76
N LEU A 500 8.57 -24.12 -1.99
CA LEU A 500 9.21 -24.88 -0.91
C LEU A 500 9.91 -26.16 -1.40
N GLY A 501 9.85 -26.44 -2.70
CA GLY A 501 10.68 -27.45 -3.35
C GLY A 501 10.14 -28.87 -3.39
N ASN A 502 8.83 -29.16 -3.28
CA ASN A 502 8.21 -30.41 -3.81
C ASN A 502 6.66 -30.49 -3.70
N GLY A 503 6.03 -31.12 -4.70
CA GLY A 503 4.57 -31.26 -4.93
C GLY A 503 3.78 -32.24 -4.03
N LYS A 504 4.15 -32.40 -2.76
CA LYS A 504 3.35 -33.13 -1.76
C LYS A 504 3.26 -32.32 -0.48
N GLN A 505 2.12 -32.38 0.19
CA GLN A 505 1.80 -31.69 1.43
C GLN A 505 2.62 -32.29 2.59
N MET A 506 3.91 -31.96 2.67
CA MET A 506 4.83 -32.28 3.77
C MET A 506 5.24 -31.00 4.51
N GLY A 507 5.61 -31.13 5.78
CA GLY A 507 6.04 -29.99 6.60
C GLY A 507 7.35 -29.37 6.10
N ILE A 508 7.41 -28.04 6.05
CA ILE A 508 8.56 -27.22 5.57
C ILE A 508 9.93 -27.70 6.11
N PHE A 509 9.97 -28.16 7.35
CA PHE A 509 11.20 -28.58 8.01
C PHE A 509 11.67 -29.99 7.62
N GLU A 510 10.74 -30.93 7.40
CA GLU A 510 11.09 -32.29 6.97
C GLU A 510 11.75 -32.29 5.58
N VAL A 511 11.39 -31.31 4.75
CA VAL A 511 11.93 -31.15 3.40
C VAL A 511 13.34 -30.57 3.42
N ILE A 512 13.60 -29.56 4.25
CA ILE A 512 14.92 -28.88 4.32
C ILE A 512 15.94 -29.74 5.07
N MET A 513 15.54 -30.42 6.14
CA MET A 513 16.44 -31.28 6.92
C MET A 513 16.84 -32.55 6.16
N ARG A 514 15.99 -33.06 5.24
CA ARG A 514 16.33 -34.25 4.43
C ARG A 514 17.42 -34.02 3.38
N GLU A 515 17.64 -32.78 2.91
CA GLU A 515 18.72 -32.50 1.96
C GLU A 515 20.11 -32.55 2.61
N ASP A 516 20.22 -32.13 3.88
CA ASP A 516 21.49 -32.10 4.62
C ASP A 516 21.80 -33.45 5.32
N ASP A 517 20.83 -34.38 5.40
CA ASP A 517 20.92 -35.58 6.26
C ASP A 517 20.92 -36.92 5.50
N LYS A 518 21.58 -36.98 4.34
CA LYS A 518 21.97 -38.26 3.73
C LYS A 518 23.13 -38.89 4.52
N GLY A 519 22.88 -39.40 5.73
CA GLY A 519 23.87 -40.26 6.36
C GLY A 519 23.84 -40.53 7.86
N LYS A 520 22.86 -40.07 8.66
CA LYS A 520 22.82 -40.45 10.08
C LYS A 520 21.40 -40.83 10.51
N ARG A 521 21.24 -42.11 10.89
CA ARG A 521 20.10 -42.54 11.70
C ARG A 521 20.16 -41.76 13.03
N PRO A 522 19.07 -41.15 13.52
CA PRO A 522 19.09 -40.52 14.83
C PRO A 522 19.32 -41.58 15.89
N GLU A 523 20.35 -41.37 16.71
CA GLU A 523 20.60 -42.15 17.92
C GLU A 523 19.37 -42.10 18.84
N ARG A 524 19.05 -43.24 19.46
CA ARG A 524 17.97 -43.37 20.44
C ARG A 524 18.25 -42.42 21.61
N VAL A 525 17.45 -41.37 21.75
CA VAL A 525 17.55 -40.43 22.86
C VAL A 525 16.95 -41.09 24.10
N LEU A 526 17.76 -41.28 25.15
CA LEU A 526 17.31 -41.66 26.48
C LEU A 526 16.58 -40.47 27.11
N ILE A 527 15.30 -40.64 27.46
CA ILE A 527 14.49 -39.58 28.07
C ILE A 527 14.03 -40.07 29.44
N THR A 528 14.47 -39.38 30.50
CA THR A 528 14.16 -39.71 31.90
C THR A 528 12.92 -38.99 32.44
N ASP A 529 12.44 -37.94 31.76
CA ASP A 529 11.34 -37.09 32.25
C ASP A 529 10.21 -36.91 31.22
N VAL A 530 9.03 -37.41 31.58
CA VAL A 530 7.77 -37.21 30.85
C VAL A 530 6.96 -36.12 31.55
N ASN A 531 6.74 -35.00 30.85
CA ASN A 531 6.04 -33.83 31.40
C ASN A 531 4.52 -33.86 31.15
N GLY A 532 4.04 -34.80 30.33
CA GLY A 532 2.63 -34.94 29.96
C GLY A 532 2.49 -35.59 28.60
N PHE A 533 1.39 -35.30 27.91
CA PHE A 533 1.06 -35.90 26.62
C PHE A 533 0.55 -34.85 25.64
N ILE A 534 0.80 -35.03 24.35
CA ILE A 534 0.34 -34.10 23.31
C ILE A 534 -0.34 -34.84 22.17
N CYS A 535 -1.42 -34.27 21.65
CA CYS A 535 -2.08 -34.79 20.46
C CYS A 535 -1.28 -34.44 19.20
N GLU A 536 -0.89 -35.44 18.42
CA GLU A 536 -0.19 -35.26 17.14
C GLU A 536 -0.98 -34.41 16.13
N ARG A 537 -2.31 -34.53 16.14
CA ARG A 537 -3.18 -33.93 15.13
C ARG A 537 -3.51 -32.45 15.42
N CYS A 538 -3.70 -32.08 16.68
CA CYS A 538 -4.15 -30.73 17.06
C CYS A 538 -3.26 -30.02 18.08
N ASN A 539 -2.14 -30.63 18.49
CA ASN A 539 -1.19 -30.10 19.48
C ASN A 539 -1.81 -29.75 20.84
N ARG A 540 -2.96 -30.36 21.18
CA ARG A 540 -3.57 -30.19 22.50
C ARG A 540 -2.76 -30.95 23.54
N PHE A 541 -2.35 -30.24 24.59
CA PHE A 541 -1.57 -30.78 25.70
C PHE A 541 -2.51 -31.36 26.77
N TYR A 542 -2.09 -32.48 27.34
CA TYR A 542 -2.77 -33.22 28.39
C TYR A 542 -1.77 -33.53 29.51
N GLN A 543 -2.11 -33.20 30.76
CA GLN A 543 -1.28 -33.61 31.91
C GLN A 543 -1.37 -35.12 32.19
N ARG A 544 -2.47 -35.77 31.79
CA ARG A 544 -2.71 -37.22 31.89
C ARG A 544 -3.33 -37.71 30.59
N VAL A 545 -3.02 -38.94 30.17
CA VAL A 545 -3.63 -39.52 28.97
C VAL A 545 -5.16 -39.48 29.10
N PRO A 546 -5.90 -39.01 28.08
CA PRO A 546 -7.34 -39.15 28.05
C PRO A 546 -7.75 -40.61 28.27
N LEU A 547 -8.85 -40.85 28.99
CA LEU A 547 -9.32 -42.23 29.31
C LEU A 547 -9.53 -43.11 28.07
N ILE A 548 -9.76 -42.50 26.90
CA ILE A 548 -10.02 -43.18 25.63
C ILE A 548 -8.70 -43.44 24.86
N GLY A 549 -7.55 -43.04 25.41
CA GLY A 549 -6.23 -43.19 24.77
C GLY A 549 -6.02 -42.32 23.52
N ARG A 550 -6.99 -41.46 23.17
CA ARG A 550 -6.96 -40.56 22.00
C ARG A 550 -7.44 -39.16 22.37
N CYS A 551 -7.00 -38.19 21.58
CA CYS A 551 -7.51 -36.83 21.66
C CYS A 551 -8.96 -36.77 21.17
N GLU A 552 -9.75 -35.80 21.66
CA GLU A 552 -11.11 -35.51 21.18
C GLU A 552 -11.20 -35.28 19.65
N CYS A 553 -10.11 -34.88 18.99
CA CYS A 553 -10.05 -34.72 17.53
C CYS A 553 -9.74 -36.02 16.77
N GLY A 554 -9.70 -37.16 17.47
CA GLY A 554 -9.35 -38.48 16.95
C GLY A 554 -7.85 -38.73 16.76
N GLY A 555 -6.99 -37.78 17.12
CA GLY A 555 -5.54 -37.89 17.00
C GLY A 555 -4.90 -38.77 18.08
N SER A 556 -3.80 -39.44 17.72
CA SER A 556 -2.96 -40.21 18.62
C SER A 556 -2.28 -39.31 19.66
N ILE A 557 -2.04 -39.87 20.84
CA ILE A 557 -1.44 -39.17 21.98
C ILE A 557 0.02 -39.59 22.10
N LEU A 558 0.93 -38.62 22.03
CA LEU A 558 2.38 -38.80 22.14
C LEU A 558 2.86 -38.39 23.53
N PHE A 559 3.98 -38.95 23.99
CA PHE A 559 4.65 -38.51 25.21
C PHE A 559 5.28 -37.14 25.00
N SER A 560 5.04 -36.20 25.91
CA SER A 560 5.65 -34.88 25.90
C SER A 560 6.88 -34.86 26.78
N THR A 561 8.03 -34.54 26.20
CA THR A 561 9.32 -34.50 26.86
C THR A 561 9.97 -33.12 26.66
N PRO A 562 10.99 -32.73 27.44
CA PRO A 562 11.71 -31.47 27.22
C PRO A 562 12.33 -31.35 25.81
N ALA A 563 12.64 -32.48 25.18
CA ALA A 563 13.21 -32.55 23.84
C ALA A 563 12.16 -32.57 22.70
N GLY A 564 10.87 -32.78 23.01
CA GLY A 564 9.79 -32.84 22.03
C GLY A 564 8.75 -33.92 22.31
N ALA A 565 7.83 -34.11 21.35
CA ALA A 565 6.86 -35.20 21.38
C ALA A 565 7.51 -36.49 20.85
N VAL A 566 7.39 -37.58 21.58
CA VAL A 566 7.93 -38.90 21.19
C VAL A 566 6.85 -39.98 21.26
N GLU A 567 6.93 -40.95 20.36
CA GLU A 567 5.98 -42.07 20.30
C GLU A 567 6.23 -43.11 21.39
N GLU A 568 7.48 -43.30 21.80
CA GLU A 568 7.89 -44.31 22.78
C GLU A 568 8.85 -43.70 23.82
N VAL A 569 8.72 -44.15 25.07
CA VAL A 569 9.63 -43.82 26.17
C VAL A 569 10.04 -45.13 26.85
N VAL A 570 11.33 -45.38 26.97
CA VAL A 570 11.86 -46.57 27.67
C VAL A 570 12.16 -46.18 29.12
N VAL A 571 11.42 -46.74 30.06
CA VAL A 571 11.63 -46.53 31.50
C VAL A 571 12.49 -47.69 32.01
N ASN A 572 13.70 -47.40 32.49
CA ASN A 572 14.47 -48.39 33.25
C ASN A 572 13.84 -48.51 34.65
N SER A 573 13.42 -49.73 35.01
CA SER A 573 12.92 -50.12 36.33
C SER A 573 14.02 -50.16 37.39
#